data_AF-A0A2I0VC64-F1
#
_entry.id   AF-A0A2I0VC64-F1
#
_cell.length_a   1.000
_cell.length_b   1.000
_cell.length_c   1.000
_cell.angle_alpha   90.00
_cell.angle_beta   90.00
_cell.angle_gamma   90.00
#
_symmetry.space_group_name_H-M   'P 1'
#
loop_
_entity.id
_entity.type
_entity.pdbx_description
1 polymer ?
#
loop_
_entity_poly.entity_id
_entity_poly.type
_entity_poly.pdbx_seq_one_letter_code
_entity_poly.pdbx_strand_id
1 'polypeptide(L)'
;MKGVSRFGRVSKLSPRYIEPFEILERIGKSAYRLLLSDQMSDVHNVFHVSTLRKWISDSGKKVSADKIEIQENLSYTEEPELILAYDVRKLRSKQIPMVKVQ
;
A
#
# COMPACT_ATOMS: atom_id res chain seq x y z
N MET A 1 18.93 -18.83 -23.75
CA MET A 1 18.42 -19.22 -22.42
C MET A 1 17.13 -18.46 -22.18
N LYS A 2 15.96 -19.11 -22.23
CA LYS A 2 14.67 -18.45 -21.95
C LYS A 2 14.67 -18.04 -20.47
N GLY A 3 14.61 -16.75 -20.18
CA GLY A 3 14.57 -16.24 -18.82
C GLY A 3 13.37 -16.82 -18.06
N VAL A 4 13.55 -17.06 -16.76
CA VAL A 4 12.46 -17.42 -15.85
C VAL A 4 11.34 -16.40 -16.01
N SER A 5 10.13 -16.86 -16.33
CA SER A 5 8.96 -15.99 -16.40
C SER A 5 8.79 -15.30 -15.04
N ARG A 6 8.99 -13.98 -15.00
CA ARG A 6 8.81 -13.18 -13.79
C ARG A 6 7.42 -12.55 -13.86
N PHE A 7 6.66 -12.62 -12.79
CA PHE A 7 5.35 -11.96 -12.78
C PHE A 7 5.52 -10.43 -12.76
N GLY A 8 4.53 -9.71 -13.27
CA GLY A 8 4.55 -8.25 -13.33
C GLY A 8 5.52 -7.67 -14.38
N ARG A 9 5.76 -6.36 -14.28
CA ARG A 9 6.48 -5.59 -15.29
C ARG A 9 7.99 -5.64 -15.02
N VAL A 10 8.76 -6.15 -15.99
CA VAL A 10 10.23 -6.22 -15.89
C VAL A 10 10.84 -4.85 -16.17
N SER A 11 11.40 -4.22 -15.15
CA SER A 11 12.21 -3.00 -15.27
C SER A 11 13.37 -3.06 -14.27
N LYS A 12 14.39 -2.20 -14.41
CA LYS A 12 15.51 -2.17 -13.46
C LYS A 12 15.07 -1.86 -12.02
N LEU A 13 13.90 -1.26 -11.85
CA LEU A 13 13.29 -0.91 -10.56
C LEU A 13 12.04 -1.75 -10.24
N SER A 14 11.84 -2.90 -10.89
CA SER A 14 10.68 -3.75 -10.60
C SER A 14 10.79 -4.36 -9.18
N PRO A 15 9.69 -4.38 -8.40
CA PRO A 15 9.70 -5.00 -7.08
C PRO A 15 10.02 -6.50 -7.18
N ARG A 16 10.70 -7.02 -6.15
CA ARG A 16 11.10 -8.44 -6.08
C ARG A 16 9.93 -9.38 -5.78
N TYR A 17 8.98 -8.92 -4.97
CA TYR A 17 7.77 -9.65 -4.58
C TYR A 17 6.56 -8.95 -5.19
N ILE A 18 5.51 -9.72 -5.42
CA ILE A 18 4.38 -9.29 -6.24
C ILE A 18 3.16 -9.54 -5.41
N GLU A 19 2.55 -8.44 -5.01
CA GLU A 19 1.31 -8.36 -4.24
C GLU A 19 1.24 -9.24 -2.98
N PRO A 20 0.45 -8.83 -1.97
CA PRO A 20 0.09 -9.74 -0.90
C PRO A 20 -0.93 -10.76 -1.43
N PHE A 21 -0.74 -12.03 -1.08
CA PHE A 21 -1.71 -13.09 -1.33
C PHE A 21 -2.25 -13.64 0.00
N GLU A 22 -3.52 -13.99 0.02
CA GLU A 22 -4.13 -14.68 1.14
C GLU A 22 -3.71 -16.15 1.15
N ILE A 23 -3.43 -16.69 2.34
CA ILE A 23 -3.14 -18.11 2.53
C ILE A 23 -4.48 -18.83 2.75
N LEU A 24 -4.87 -19.70 1.81
CA LEU A 24 -6.08 -20.51 1.92
C LEU A 24 -5.88 -21.68 2.88
N GLU A 25 -4.78 -22.40 2.72
CA GLU A 25 -4.47 -23.56 3.56
C GLU A 25 -2.95 -23.78 3.65
N ARG A 26 -2.54 -24.49 4.70
CA ARG A 26 -1.17 -24.98 4.85
C ARG A 26 -1.10 -26.43 4.38
N ILE A 27 -0.28 -26.68 3.36
CA ILE A 27 -0.06 -28.03 2.82
C ILE A 27 1.22 -28.60 3.44
N GLY A 28 1.04 -29.55 4.35
CA GLY A 28 2.13 -30.19 5.07
C GLY A 28 2.93 -29.20 5.93
N LYS A 29 4.22 -29.49 6.13
CA LYS A 29 5.07 -28.67 7.01
C LYS A 29 5.60 -27.41 6.32
N SER A 30 5.76 -27.44 5.00
CA SER A 30 6.61 -26.47 4.29
C SER A 30 5.96 -25.81 3.07
N ALA A 31 4.68 -26.06 2.77
CA ALA A 31 3.99 -25.42 1.67
C ALA A 31 2.67 -24.76 2.10
N TYR A 32 2.27 -23.73 1.36
CA TYR A 32 1.00 -23.04 1.51
C TYR A 32 0.28 -23.00 0.17
N ARG A 33 -1.04 -23.15 0.20
CA ARG A 33 -1.91 -22.82 -0.92
C ARG A 33 -2.33 -21.36 -0.79
N LEU A 34 -2.11 -20.59 -1.84
CA LEU A 34 -2.44 -19.17 -1.92
C LEU A 34 -3.69 -18.95 -2.75
N LEU A 35 -4.42 -17.88 -2.43
CA LEU A 35 -5.43 -17.33 -3.33
C LEU A 35 -4.72 -16.46 -4.37
N LEU A 36 -4.52 -16.98 -5.57
CA LEU A 36 -3.93 -16.23 -6.67
C LEU A 36 -4.99 -15.38 -7.38
N SER A 37 -4.58 -14.23 -7.91
CA SER A 37 -5.41 -13.39 -8.77
C SER A 37 -5.64 -14.06 -10.12
N ASP A 38 -6.75 -13.74 -10.80
CA ASP A 38 -7.12 -14.29 -12.11
C ASP A 38 -6.03 -14.09 -13.18
N GLN A 39 -5.21 -13.04 -13.04
CA GLN A 39 -4.05 -12.79 -13.91
C GLN A 39 -2.96 -13.88 -13.82
N MET A 40 -3.04 -14.77 -12.84
CA MET A 40 -2.09 -15.85 -12.58
C MET A 40 -2.77 -17.23 -12.60
N SER A 41 -3.89 -17.37 -13.30
CA SER A 41 -4.65 -18.64 -13.43
C SER A 41 -3.79 -19.83 -13.85
N ASP A 42 -2.76 -19.58 -14.67
CA ASP A 42 -1.90 -20.62 -15.24
C ASP A 42 -0.81 -21.11 -14.27
N VAL A 43 -0.73 -20.51 -13.07
CA VAL A 43 0.31 -20.77 -12.07
C VAL A 43 -0.25 -21.68 -10.99
N HIS A 44 0.53 -22.67 -10.58
CA HIS A 44 0.16 -23.50 -9.43
C HIS A 44 0.05 -22.64 -8.16
N ASN A 45 -1.07 -22.75 -7.49
CA ASN A 45 -1.37 -22.00 -6.28
C ASN A 45 -0.65 -22.53 -5.01
N VAL A 46 0.19 -23.55 -5.12
CA VAL A 46 0.94 -24.13 -4.00
C VAL A 46 2.39 -23.71 -4.05
N PHE A 47 2.83 -23.03 -2.99
CA PHE A 47 4.19 -22.48 -2.88
C PHE A 47 4.89 -22.98 -1.63
N HIS A 48 6.19 -23.24 -1.75
CA HIS A 48 7.05 -23.53 -0.62
C HIS A 48 7.28 -22.27 0.24
N VAL A 49 7.36 -22.43 1.56
CA VAL A 49 7.45 -21.31 2.52
C VAL A 49 8.68 -20.42 2.29
N SER A 50 9.78 -20.98 1.76
CA SER A 50 11.00 -20.21 1.45
C SER A 50 10.82 -19.19 0.32
N THR A 51 9.84 -19.42 -0.55
CA THR A 51 9.54 -18.53 -1.68
C THR A 51 8.66 -17.37 -1.24
N LEU A 52 7.97 -17.51 -0.09
CA LEU A 52 7.04 -16.53 0.44
C LEU A 52 7.74 -15.59 1.42
N ARG A 53 7.29 -14.33 1.43
CA ARG A 53 7.69 -13.35 2.43
C ARG A 53 6.45 -12.93 3.22
N LYS A 54 6.54 -12.94 4.55
CA LYS A 54 5.45 -12.44 5.41
C LYS A 54 5.17 -10.99 5.03
N TRP A 55 3.94 -10.72 4.62
CA TRP A 55 3.46 -9.36 4.44
C TRP A 55 3.24 -8.75 5.83
N ILE A 56 4.00 -7.71 6.14
CA ILE A 56 3.88 -6.95 7.39
C ILE A 56 3.25 -5.62 6.96
N SER A 57 1.93 -5.58 6.85
CA SER A 57 1.21 -4.31 6.86
C SER A 57 1.00 -3.90 8.30
N ASP A 58 1.31 -2.66 8.64
CA ASP A 58 0.73 -2.03 9.82
C ASP A 58 -0.79 -2.09 9.66
N SER A 59 -1.43 -2.96 10.44
CA SER A 59 -2.87 -3.22 10.42
C SER A 59 -3.73 -1.99 10.76
N GLY A 60 -3.11 -0.83 10.98
CA GLY A 60 -3.75 0.46 11.27
C GLY A 60 -3.76 1.48 10.13
N LYS A 61 -3.22 1.18 8.93
CA LYS A 61 -3.35 2.07 7.76
C LYS A 61 -4.06 1.38 6.60
N LYS A 62 -5.26 0.87 6.84
CA LYS A 62 -6.30 1.00 5.81
C LYS A 62 -6.63 2.49 5.77
N VAL A 63 -5.97 3.25 4.91
CA VAL A 63 -6.56 4.51 4.47
C VAL A 63 -7.86 4.09 3.83
N SER A 64 -9.00 4.40 4.47
CA SER A 64 -10.27 4.23 3.79
C SER A 64 -10.15 5.04 2.50
N ALA A 65 -10.36 4.39 1.37
CA ALA A 65 -10.49 5.08 0.09
C ALA A 65 -11.86 5.78 0.05
N ASP A 66 -12.21 6.48 1.14
CA ASP A 66 -13.35 7.37 1.18
C ASP A 66 -12.99 8.49 0.22
N LYS A 67 -13.49 8.32 -1.00
CA LYS A 67 -13.42 9.18 -2.18
C LYS A 67 -12.66 10.49 -1.94
N ILE A 68 -11.34 10.46 -2.12
CA ILE A 68 -10.60 11.69 -2.38
C ILE A 68 -11.04 12.12 -3.78
N GLU A 69 -11.87 13.17 -3.86
CA GLU A 69 -12.25 13.80 -5.13
C GLU A 69 -11.02 14.53 -5.70
N ILE A 70 -10.23 13.81 -6.49
CA ILE A 70 -9.08 14.38 -7.20
C ILE A 70 -9.63 15.22 -8.36
N GLN A 71 -9.33 16.53 -8.35
CA GLN A 71 -9.70 17.44 -9.42
C GLN A 71 -8.92 17.08 -10.71
N GLU A 72 -9.40 17.50 -11.89
CA GLU A 72 -8.76 17.19 -13.19
C GLU A 72 -7.29 17.65 -13.29
N ASN A 73 -6.88 18.61 -12.47
CA ASN A 73 -5.49 19.09 -12.33
C ASN A 73 -4.62 18.24 -11.37
N LEU A 74 -5.09 17.07 -10.94
CA LEU A 74 -4.45 16.19 -9.96
C LEU A 74 -4.28 16.82 -8.56
N SER A 75 -4.98 17.92 -8.26
CA SER A 75 -5.00 18.51 -6.93
C SER A 75 -6.13 17.91 -6.08
N TYR A 76 -5.93 17.90 -4.77
CA TYR A 76 -6.91 17.43 -3.79
C TYR A 76 -6.96 18.44 -2.64
N THR A 77 -8.17 18.68 -2.11
CA THR A 77 -8.37 19.57 -0.96
C THR A 77 -8.20 18.76 0.31
N GLU A 78 -7.11 18.96 1.04
CA GLU A 78 -6.94 18.40 2.39
C GLU A 78 -7.76 19.21 3.40
N GLU A 79 -8.85 18.64 3.89
CA GLU A 79 -9.53 19.15 5.09
C GLU A 79 -9.00 18.41 6.33
N PRO A 80 -8.54 19.12 7.37
CA PRO A 80 -8.08 18.48 8.60
C PRO A 80 -9.26 17.82 9.34
N GLU A 81 -9.12 16.54 9.73
CA GLU A 81 -10.18 15.80 10.45
C GLU A 81 -10.60 16.49 11.75
N LEU A 82 -9.65 17.15 12.45
CA LEU A 82 -9.94 17.94 13.64
C LEU A 82 -8.92 19.06 13.86
N ILE A 83 -9.42 20.29 14.00
CA ILE A 83 -8.62 21.45 14.40
C ILE A 83 -8.64 21.56 15.93
N LEU A 84 -7.48 21.36 16.56
CA LEU A 84 -7.34 21.36 18.00
C LEU A 84 -7.19 22.76 18.60
N ALA A 85 -6.53 23.68 17.89
CA ALA A 85 -6.32 25.03 18.37
C ALA A 85 -6.00 26.01 17.23
N TYR A 86 -6.39 27.27 17.43
CA TYR A 86 -5.96 28.40 16.62
C TYR A 86 -5.00 29.26 17.44
N ASP A 87 -3.90 29.67 16.83
CA ASP A 87 -2.96 30.62 17.40
C ASP A 87 -2.54 31.64 16.33
N VAL A 88 -2.01 32.79 16.74
CA VAL A 88 -1.53 33.81 15.80
C VAL A 88 -0.11 34.17 16.15
N ARG A 89 0.82 33.73 15.30
CA ARG A 89 2.23 34.09 15.46
C ARG A 89 2.44 35.51 14.95
N LYS A 90 2.65 36.44 15.88
CA LYS A 90 3.02 37.82 15.56
C LYS A 90 4.53 37.92 15.31
N LEU A 91 4.88 38.28 14.08
CA LEU A 91 6.22 38.72 13.69
C LEU A 91 6.29 40.25 13.74
N ARG A 92 7.49 40.81 13.58
CA ARG A 92 7.73 42.26 13.67
C ARG A 92 6.89 43.09 12.69
N SER A 93 6.51 42.52 11.55
CA SER A 93 5.76 43.21 10.49
C SER A 93 4.51 42.47 10.00
N LYS A 94 4.25 41.24 10.47
CA LYS A 94 3.16 40.39 9.97
C LYS A 94 2.56 39.54 11.07
N GLN A 95 1.29 39.20 10.94
CA GLN A 95 0.62 38.22 11.78
C GLN A 95 0.28 37.01 10.91
N ILE A 96 0.67 35.82 11.36
CA ILE A 96 0.43 34.57 10.63
C ILE A 96 -0.51 33.71 11.47
N PRO A 97 -1.75 33.42 11.00
CA PRO A 97 -2.62 32.48 11.68
C PRO A 97 -2.00 31.08 11.59
N MET A 98 -1.93 30.41 12.72
CA MET A 98 -1.44 29.05 12.87
C MET A 98 -2.58 28.18 13.41
N VAL A 99 -2.63 26.95 12.91
CA VAL A 99 -3.65 25.98 13.31
C VAL A 99 -2.93 24.72 13.76
N LYS A 100 -3.31 24.19 14.93
CA LYS A 100 -2.85 22.89 15.41
C LYS A 100 -3.85 21.83 14.95
N VAL A 101 -3.37 20.90 14.14
CA VAL A 101 -4.14 19.76 13.62
C VAL A 101 -3.77 18.51 14.43
N GLN A 102 -4.72 17.60 14.66
CA GLN A 102 -4.50 16.33 15.35
C GLN A 102 -3.78 15.30 14.49
#